data_AF-A0A7Y2EBR1-F1
#
_entry.id   AF-A0A7Y2EBR1-F1
#
_cell.length_a   1.000
_cell.length_b   1.000
_cell.length_c   1.000
_cell.angle_alpha   90.00
_cell.angle_beta   90.00
_cell.angle_gamma   90.00
#
_symmetry.space_group_name_H-M   'P 1'
#
loop_
_entity.id
_entity.type
_entity.pdbx_description
1 polymer ?
#
loop_
_entity_poly.entity_id
_entity_poly.type
_entity_poly.pdbx_seq_one_letter_code
_entity_poly.pdbx_strand_id
1 'polypeptide(L)'
;MSSLLKTLLPVLGIGMLLTWQACDRTVTRVVENPDVTDATSNCFECHSDDDTFLIAAGQQWENSFHASGLNIDRGSRESCAGCHVSEGFVQRANGEPVTGHDNPSVIHCFTCHAPHTNGDFSLRWTEDAELQDGTTFDLSNGNTCVSCHHSRRDVNTYVG
;
A
#
# COMPACT_ATOMS: atom_id res chain seq x y z
N MET A 1 -1.46 40.86 50.14
CA MET A 1 -0.69 40.16 49.07
C MET A 1 0.36 41.11 48.53
N SER A 2 1.64 40.80 48.79
CA SER A 2 2.80 41.65 48.48
C SER A 2 2.88 41.97 46.97
N SER A 3 3.29 43.20 46.63
CA SER A 3 3.49 43.68 45.25
C SER A 3 4.41 42.75 44.43
N LEU A 4 5.34 42.06 45.11
CA LEU A 4 6.20 41.04 44.50
C LEU A 4 5.43 39.88 43.84
N LEU A 5 4.32 39.45 44.45
CA LEU A 5 3.57 38.29 43.96
C LEU A 5 2.72 38.63 42.72
N LYS A 6 2.40 39.92 42.53
CA LYS A 6 1.62 40.40 41.37
C LYS A 6 2.46 40.58 40.11
N THR A 7 3.78 40.75 40.24
CA THR A 7 4.71 40.88 39.10
C THR A 7 5.37 39.56 38.72
N LEU A 8 5.58 38.64 39.67
CA LEU A 8 6.17 37.32 39.39
C LEU A 8 5.26 36.39 38.58
N LEU A 9 3.94 36.46 38.78
CA LEU A 9 2.97 35.59 38.11
C LEU A 9 2.85 35.82 36.58
N PRO A 10 2.76 37.06 36.06
CA PRO A 10 2.75 37.29 34.61
C PRO A 10 4.11 37.02 33.96
N VAL A 11 5.23 37.22 34.66
CA VAL A 11 6.58 36.94 34.14
C VAL A 11 6.82 35.44 33.97
N LEU A 12 6.35 34.60 34.89
CA LEU A 12 6.38 33.14 34.73
C LEU A 12 5.47 32.67 33.58
N GLY A 13 4.28 33.26 33.43
CA GLY A 13 3.34 32.93 32.36
C GLY A 13 3.90 33.25 30.96
N ILE A 14 4.55 34.41 30.80
CA ILE A 14 5.18 34.81 29.52
C ILE A 14 6.42 33.97 29.22
N GLY A 15 7.22 33.61 30.24
CA GLY A 15 8.36 32.70 30.06
C GLY A 15 7.97 31.30 29.59
N MET A 16 6.81 30.80 30.03
CA MET A 16 6.28 29.49 29.64
C MET A 16 5.67 29.49 28.22
N LEU A 17 5.16 30.63 27.76
CA LEU A 17 4.71 30.85 26.36
C LEU A 17 5.89 30.92 25.36
N LEU A 18 7.06 31.41 25.78
CA LEU A 18 8.25 31.49 24.93
C LEU A 18 8.96 30.14 24.73
N THR A 19 8.67 29.13 25.57
CA THR A 19 9.20 27.77 25.43
C THR A 19 8.34 26.85 24.53
N TRP A 20 7.21 27.32 24.01
CA TRP A 20 6.36 26.57 23.07
C TRP A 20 6.84 26.60 21.61
N GLN A 21 7.96 27.28 21.31
CA GLN A 21 8.58 27.20 19.99
C GLN A 21 9.26 25.84 19.70
N ALA A 22 9.21 24.89 20.64
CA ALA A 22 9.73 23.53 20.46
C ALA A 22 8.80 22.61 19.63
N CYS A 23 7.66 23.10 19.14
CA CYS A 23 6.77 22.37 18.23
C CYS A 23 6.94 22.78 16.77
N ASP A 24 8.05 23.41 16.39
CA ASP A 24 8.32 23.63 14.97
C ASP A 24 8.86 22.32 14.34
N ARG A 25 8.07 21.68 13.47
CA ARG A 25 8.43 20.48 12.71
C ARG A 25 9.38 20.81 11.55
N THR A 26 10.33 21.71 11.76
CA THR A 26 11.28 22.05 10.69
C THR A 26 12.15 20.83 10.41
N VAL A 27 12.01 20.29 9.19
CA VAL A 27 12.84 19.20 8.66
C VAL A 27 14.29 19.69 8.65
N THR A 28 15.09 19.26 9.61
CA THR A 28 16.49 19.72 9.82
C THR A 28 17.46 19.25 8.75
N ARG A 29 16.97 18.57 7.71
CA ARG A 29 17.73 18.16 6.54
C ARG A 29 17.15 18.76 5.27
N VAL A 30 17.19 20.08 5.18
CA VAL A 30 17.18 20.75 3.88
C VAL A 30 18.56 20.50 3.28
N VAL A 31 18.65 19.55 2.34
CA VAL A 31 19.82 19.51 1.46
C VAL A 31 19.72 20.80 0.65
N GLU A 32 20.59 21.77 0.88
CA GLU A 32 20.77 22.92 -0.01
C GLU A 32 21.40 22.43 -1.32
N ASN A 33 20.66 21.61 -2.06
CA ASN A 33 20.95 21.30 -3.44
C ASN A 33 19.67 21.59 -4.24
N PRO A 34 19.61 22.72 -4.96
CA PRO A 34 18.44 23.12 -5.73
C PRO A 34 18.09 22.17 -6.88
N ASP A 35 18.87 21.10 -7.08
CA ASP A 35 18.64 20.03 -8.07
C ASP A 35 18.10 18.72 -7.44
N VAL A 36 17.98 18.63 -6.11
CA VAL A 36 17.55 17.41 -5.39
C VAL A 36 16.16 17.56 -4.74
N THR A 37 15.58 18.77 -4.78
CA THR A 37 14.30 19.08 -4.14
C THR A 37 13.09 18.38 -4.76
N ASP A 38 13.21 17.83 -5.98
CA ASP A 38 12.08 17.24 -6.72
C ASP A 38 11.92 15.71 -6.52
N ALA A 39 13.02 14.99 -6.23
CA ALA A 39 12.94 13.54 -6.04
C ALA A 39 12.38 13.17 -4.66
N THR A 40 12.68 13.96 -3.63
CA THR A 40 12.18 13.72 -2.27
C THR A 40 10.78 14.26 -2.03
N SER A 41 10.35 15.30 -2.77
CA SER A 41 8.98 15.84 -2.64
C SER A 41 7.93 14.81 -3.03
N ASN A 42 8.17 14.05 -4.11
CA ASN A 42 7.24 13.04 -4.60
C ASN A 42 7.09 11.88 -3.60
N CYS A 43 8.11 11.58 -2.78
CA CYS A 43 7.99 10.59 -1.71
C CYS A 43 6.94 11.01 -0.67
N PHE A 44 6.90 12.31 -0.33
CA PHE A 44 5.99 12.84 0.67
C PHE A 44 4.54 12.99 0.17
N GLU A 45 4.27 12.83 -1.12
CA GLU A 45 2.90 12.71 -1.62
C GLU A 45 2.16 11.52 -0.98
N CYS A 46 2.88 10.41 -0.73
CA CYS A 46 2.32 9.21 -0.10
C CYS A 46 2.87 8.92 1.31
N HIS A 47 4.03 9.47 1.67
CA HIS A 47 4.70 9.28 2.97
C HIS A 47 4.72 10.56 3.82
N SER A 48 3.67 11.37 3.78
CA SER A 48 3.51 12.51 4.68
C SER A 48 2.78 12.13 5.97
N ASP A 49 2.94 12.97 7.00
CA ASP A 49 2.15 12.85 8.25
C ASP A 49 0.68 13.26 8.06
N ASP A 50 0.35 13.93 6.96
CA ASP A 50 -0.96 14.54 6.70
C ASP A 50 -1.84 13.66 5.79
N ASP A 51 -1.25 12.75 5.00
CA ASP A 51 -2.01 11.80 4.18
C ASP A 51 -2.29 10.49 4.93
N THR A 52 -3.56 10.29 5.28
CA THR A 52 -4.03 9.07 5.97
C THR A 52 -4.63 8.03 5.03
N PHE A 53 -4.66 8.28 3.71
CA PHE A 53 -5.28 7.38 2.73
C PHE A 53 -4.69 5.97 2.79
N LEU A 54 -3.36 5.85 2.78
CA LEU A 54 -2.68 4.55 2.87
C LEU A 54 -2.89 3.88 4.23
N ILE A 55 -2.99 4.66 5.31
CA ILE A 55 -3.27 4.14 6.66
C ILE A 55 -4.69 3.57 6.72
N ALA A 56 -5.67 4.27 6.14
CA ALA A 56 -7.05 3.80 6.07
C ALA A 56 -7.16 2.54 5.19
N ALA A 57 -6.51 2.53 4.02
CA ALA A 57 -6.45 1.38 3.13
C ALA A 57 -5.79 0.16 3.79
N GLY A 58 -4.69 0.37 4.52
CA GLY A 58 -4.01 -0.67 5.30
C GLY A 58 -4.94 -1.30 6.34
N GLN A 59 -5.68 -0.50 7.11
CA GLN A 59 -6.65 -1.01 8.08
C GLN A 59 -7.80 -1.80 7.41
N GLN A 60 -8.26 -1.39 6.22
CA GLN A 60 -9.25 -2.18 5.48
C GLN A 60 -8.66 -3.51 5.01
N TRP A 61 -7.42 -3.50 4.52
CA TRP A 61 -6.72 -4.71 4.11
C TRP A 61 -6.52 -5.68 5.28
N GLU A 62 -6.15 -5.21 6.46
CA GLU A 62 -5.99 -6.04 7.68
C GLU A 62 -7.25 -6.82 8.05
N ASN A 63 -8.44 -6.29 7.70
CA ASN A 63 -9.73 -6.94 7.91
C ASN A 63 -10.17 -7.86 6.74
N SER A 64 -9.34 -8.01 5.71
CA SER A 64 -9.65 -8.79 4.52
C SER A 64 -9.13 -10.23 4.59
N PHE A 65 -9.69 -11.11 3.76
CA PHE A 65 -9.16 -12.46 3.60
C PHE A 65 -7.75 -12.49 3.00
N HIS A 66 -7.35 -11.46 2.25
CA HIS A 66 -5.99 -11.35 1.70
C HIS A 66 -4.94 -11.23 2.80
N ALA A 67 -5.23 -10.47 3.87
CA ALA A 67 -4.34 -10.34 5.02
C ALA A 67 -4.30 -11.57 5.93
N SER A 68 -5.32 -12.43 5.88
CA SER A 68 -5.48 -13.54 6.83
C SER A 68 -4.36 -14.58 6.82
N GLY A 69 -3.61 -14.68 5.71
CA GLY A 69 -2.57 -15.71 5.52
C GLY A 69 -3.09 -17.14 5.40
N LEU A 70 -4.41 -17.37 5.45
CA LEU A 70 -5.01 -18.71 5.50
C LEU A 70 -4.76 -19.57 4.25
N ASN A 71 -4.36 -18.97 3.13
CA ASN A 71 -4.10 -19.67 1.87
C ASN A 71 -2.65 -19.52 1.40
N ILE A 72 -1.76 -18.96 2.23
CA ILE A 72 -0.37 -18.68 1.83
C ILE A 72 0.44 -19.97 1.59
N ASP A 73 0.05 -21.06 2.25
CA ASP A 73 0.63 -22.40 2.11
C ASP A 73 0.53 -22.94 0.67
N ARG A 74 -0.48 -22.48 -0.08
CA ARG A 74 -0.68 -22.85 -1.47
C ARG A 74 0.41 -22.30 -2.40
N GLY A 75 1.12 -21.25 -1.99
CA GLY A 75 2.20 -20.65 -2.77
C GLY A 75 3.40 -21.54 -3.02
N SER A 76 3.56 -22.64 -2.27
CA SER A 76 4.62 -23.62 -2.49
C SER A 76 4.48 -24.38 -3.81
N ARG A 77 3.27 -24.40 -4.41
CA ARG A 77 3.00 -25.07 -5.68
C ARG A 77 2.86 -24.06 -6.80
N GLU A 78 3.65 -24.22 -7.85
CA GLU A 78 3.62 -23.39 -9.07
C GLU A 78 2.20 -23.12 -9.58
N SER A 79 1.39 -24.18 -9.77
CA SER A 79 0.01 -24.08 -10.26
C SER A 79 -0.95 -23.24 -9.39
N CYS A 80 -0.55 -22.88 -8.17
CA CYS A 80 -1.35 -22.15 -7.20
C CYS A 80 -0.72 -20.79 -6.86
N ALA A 81 0.60 -20.67 -6.98
CA ALA A 81 1.36 -19.49 -6.57
C ALA A 81 0.95 -18.22 -7.32
N GLY A 82 0.54 -18.36 -8.58
CA GLY A 82 0.11 -17.23 -9.43
C GLY A 82 -1.09 -16.44 -8.91
N CYS A 83 -1.85 -16.99 -7.95
CA CYS A 83 -3.01 -16.32 -7.35
C CYS A 83 -2.94 -16.26 -5.82
N HIS A 84 -2.23 -17.18 -5.16
CA HIS A 84 -2.29 -17.33 -3.71
C HIS A 84 -1.15 -16.68 -2.93
N VAL A 85 -0.14 -16.13 -3.62
CA VAL A 85 0.98 -15.39 -3.00
C VAL A 85 1.40 -14.21 -3.85
N SER A 86 1.99 -13.19 -3.20
CA SER A 86 2.35 -11.94 -3.87
C SER A 86 3.36 -12.15 -5.00
N GLU A 87 4.41 -12.93 -4.72
CA GLU A 87 5.51 -13.16 -5.65
C GLU A 87 5.05 -13.82 -6.94
N GLY A 88 4.23 -14.86 -6.81
CA GLY A 88 3.67 -15.58 -7.96
C GLY A 88 2.71 -14.73 -8.78
N PHE A 89 1.88 -13.91 -8.13
CA PHE A 89 1.03 -12.95 -8.85
C PHE A 89 1.86 -11.92 -9.62
N VAL A 90 2.90 -11.35 -9.00
CA VAL A 90 3.78 -10.37 -9.66
C VAL A 90 4.52 -11.01 -10.84
N GLN A 91 5.01 -12.24 -10.71
CA GLN A 91 5.58 -13.00 -11.83
C GLN A 91 4.57 -13.08 -12.98
N ARG A 92 3.34 -13.54 -12.67
CA ARG A 92 2.27 -13.68 -13.67
C ARG A 92 1.92 -12.34 -14.34
N ALA A 93 1.75 -11.28 -13.56
CA ALA A 93 1.42 -9.94 -14.06
C ALA A 93 2.52 -9.38 -14.98
N ASN A 94 3.78 -9.74 -14.74
CA ASN A 94 4.91 -9.38 -15.59
C ASN A 94 5.10 -10.32 -16.80
N GLY A 95 4.25 -11.35 -16.96
CA GLY A 95 4.39 -12.36 -18.02
C GLY A 95 5.53 -13.36 -17.78
N GLU A 96 6.04 -13.45 -16.55
CA GLU A 96 7.11 -14.35 -16.17
C GLU A 96 6.58 -15.75 -15.79
N PRO A 97 7.41 -16.80 -15.92
CA PRO A 97 7.08 -18.11 -15.38
C PRO A 97 6.80 -18.03 -13.88
N VAL A 98 5.63 -18.52 -13.48
CA VAL A 98 5.25 -18.63 -12.07
C VAL A 98 6.06 -19.75 -11.42
N THR A 99 6.54 -19.55 -10.19
CA THR A 99 7.27 -20.57 -9.43
C THR A 99 6.62 -20.83 -8.08
N GLY A 100 6.91 -21.98 -7.47
CA GLY A 100 6.61 -22.21 -6.06
C GLY A 100 7.53 -21.42 -5.14
N HIS A 101 7.02 -20.95 -4.01
CA HIS A 101 7.77 -20.19 -3.01
C HIS A 101 7.66 -20.84 -1.64
N ASP A 102 8.82 -21.06 -0.98
CA ASP A 102 8.88 -21.68 0.36
C ASP A 102 8.58 -20.69 1.49
N ASN A 103 8.91 -19.41 1.29
CA ASN A 103 8.67 -18.32 2.24
C ASN A 103 7.95 -17.15 1.55
N PRO A 104 6.73 -17.37 1.03
CA PRO A 104 5.99 -16.35 0.31
C PRO A 104 5.47 -15.26 1.23
N SER A 105 5.06 -14.14 0.62
CA SER A 105 4.25 -13.12 1.27
C SER A 105 2.76 -13.29 0.94
N VAL A 106 1.92 -12.89 1.89
CA VAL A 106 0.46 -12.82 1.68
C VAL A 106 0.14 -11.79 0.59
N ILE A 107 -1.05 -11.88 0.00
CA ILE A 107 -1.54 -10.83 -0.90
C ILE A 107 -1.64 -9.52 -0.12
N HIS A 108 -0.93 -8.50 -0.57
CA HIS A 108 -0.84 -7.18 0.07
C HIS A 108 -0.92 -6.05 -0.96
N CYS A 109 -0.82 -4.79 -0.52
CA CYS A 109 -1.02 -3.63 -1.39
C CYS A 109 -0.18 -3.69 -2.68
N PHE A 110 1.10 -4.06 -2.59
CA PHE A 110 2.00 -4.06 -3.74
C PHE A 110 1.90 -5.31 -4.61
N THR A 111 1.08 -6.28 -4.20
CA THR A 111 0.64 -7.35 -5.09
C THR A 111 -0.16 -6.75 -6.24
N CYS A 112 -1.12 -5.86 -5.94
CA CYS A 112 -1.97 -5.25 -6.98
C CYS A 112 -1.41 -3.93 -7.52
N HIS A 113 -0.74 -3.13 -6.68
CA HIS A 113 -0.23 -1.81 -7.03
C HIS A 113 1.29 -1.81 -7.26
N ALA A 114 1.79 -0.87 -8.08
CA ALA A 114 3.21 -0.76 -8.43
C ALA A 114 3.88 0.59 -8.07
N PRO A 115 3.76 1.09 -6.82
CA PRO A 115 4.20 2.43 -6.43
C PRO A 115 5.67 2.75 -6.70
N HIS A 116 6.56 1.78 -6.50
CA HIS A 116 7.99 1.98 -6.77
C HIS A 116 8.41 1.70 -8.21
N THR A 117 7.51 1.17 -9.04
CA THR A 117 7.77 0.94 -10.48
C THR A 117 7.24 2.11 -11.29
N ASN A 118 6.02 2.57 -10.99
CA ASN A 118 5.31 3.57 -11.77
C ASN A 118 5.37 4.96 -11.14
N GLY A 119 5.82 5.07 -9.89
CA GLY A 119 5.76 6.33 -9.13
C GLY A 119 4.36 6.68 -8.63
N ASP A 120 3.39 5.77 -8.80
CA ASP A 120 2.00 5.96 -8.40
C ASP A 120 1.35 4.63 -7.95
N PHE A 121 0.16 4.71 -7.35
CA PHE A 121 -0.61 3.52 -6.98
C PHE A 121 -1.44 2.96 -8.16
N SER A 122 -0.96 3.06 -9.40
CA SER A 122 -1.62 2.38 -10.51
C SER A 122 -1.59 0.85 -10.33
N LEU A 123 -2.59 0.19 -10.92
CA LEU A 123 -2.71 -1.26 -10.89
C LEU A 123 -1.67 -1.91 -11.80
N ARG A 124 -1.11 -3.03 -11.37
CA ARG A 124 -0.21 -3.88 -12.18
C ARG A 124 -0.93 -4.52 -13.37
N TRP A 125 -2.20 -4.82 -13.20
CA TRP A 125 -2.98 -5.56 -14.18
C TRP A 125 -4.23 -4.77 -14.56
N THR A 126 -4.24 -4.22 -15.76
CA THR A 126 -5.38 -3.52 -16.35
C THR A 126 -5.93 -4.19 -17.60
N GLU A 127 -5.15 -5.09 -18.20
CA GLU A 127 -5.54 -5.88 -19.37
C GLU A 127 -6.74 -6.79 -19.08
N ASP A 128 -7.53 -7.09 -20.11
CA ASP A 128 -8.66 -8.00 -20.03
C ASP A 128 -8.26 -9.33 -19.40
N ALA A 129 -9.08 -9.81 -18.47
CA ALA A 129 -8.78 -11.01 -17.71
C ALA A 129 -9.43 -12.24 -18.39
N GLU A 130 -8.60 -13.12 -18.95
CA GLU A 130 -9.02 -14.42 -19.44
C GLU A 130 -9.07 -15.45 -18.29
N LEU A 131 -10.23 -16.09 -18.10
CA LEU A 131 -10.39 -17.19 -17.16
C LEU A 131 -9.77 -18.48 -17.72
N GLN A 132 -9.60 -19.47 -16.86
CA GLN A 132 -9.05 -20.79 -17.25
C GLN A 132 -9.93 -21.55 -18.27
N ASP A 133 -11.19 -21.14 -18.47
CA ASP A 133 -12.09 -21.70 -19.47
C ASP A 133 -12.06 -20.94 -20.82
N GLY A 134 -11.21 -19.92 -20.94
CA GLY A 134 -11.08 -19.07 -22.13
C GLY A 134 -12.06 -17.90 -22.18
N THR A 135 -12.97 -17.76 -21.21
CA THR A 135 -13.87 -16.60 -21.14
C THR A 135 -13.07 -15.35 -20.77
N THR A 136 -13.24 -14.27 -21.52
CA THR A 136 -12.60 -12.99 -21.26
C THR A 136 -13.56 -12.02 -20.57
N PHE A 137 -13.08 -11.33 -19.53
CA PHE A 137 -13.81 -10.27 -18.83
C PHE A 137 -13.05 -8.95 -18.94
N ASP A 138 -13.81 -7.89 -19.27
CA ASP A 138 -13.37 -6.50 -19.15
C ASP A 138 -14.26 -5.79 -18.11
N LEU A 139 -13.69 -5.58 -16.93
CA LEU A 139 -14.24 -4.83 -15.81
C LEU A 139 -13.38 -3.60 -15.50
N SER A 140 -12.60 -3.11 -16.47
CA SER A 140 -11.64 -2.02 -16.26
C SER A 140 -10.69 -2.35 -15.10
N ASN A 141 -10.60 -1.49 -14.08
CA ASN A 141 -9.78 -1.73 -12.88
C ASN A 141 -10.14 -3.02 -12.14
N GLY A 142 -11.35 -3.58 -12.36
CA GLY A 142 -11.74 -4.89 -11.81
C GLY A 142 -10.99 -6.07 -12.44
N ASN A 143 -10.32 -5.89 -13.58
CA ASN A 143 -9.56 -6.95 -14.25
C ASN A 143 -8.47 -7.55 -13.35
N THR A 144 -7.82 -6.73 -12.53
CA THR A 144 -6.85 -7.20 -11.51
C THR A 144 -7.46 -8.15 -10.48
N CYS A 145 -8.77 -8.07 -10.23
CA CYS A 145 -9.45 -8.95 -9.31
C CYS A 145 -9.73 -10.29 -10.01
N VAL A 146 -10.23 -10.21 -11.25
CA VAL A 146 -10.60 -11.38 -12.06
C VAL A 146 -9.37 -12.21 -12.44
N SER A 147 -8.20 -11.59 -12.58
CA SER A 147 -6.94 -12.30 -12.83
C SER A 147 -6.65 -13.37 -11.76
N CYS A 148 -7.16 -13.20 -10.53
CA CYS A 148 -7.09 -14.23 -9.46
C CYS A 148 -8.42 -14.91 -9.18
N HIS A 149 -9.52 -14.15 -9.13
CA HIS A 149 -10.87 -14.62 -8.83
C HIS A 149 -11.56 -15.21 -10.06
N HIS A 150 -10.89 -16.16 -10.68
CA HIS A 150 -11.43 -16.89 -11.81
C HIS A 150 -12.09 -18.19 -11.35
N SER A 151 -13.17 -18.56 -12.02
CA SER A 151 -13.66 -19.93 -11.91
C SER A 151 -12.57 -20.88 -12.42
N ARG A 152 -12.50 -22.09 -11.84
CA ARG A 152 -11.68 -23.17 -12.42
C ARG A 152 -12.47 -23.99 -13.44
N ARG A 153 -13.76 -23.68 -13.62
CA ARG A 153 -14.75 -24.44 -14.39
C ARG A 153 -15.83 -23.48 -14.88
N ASP A 154 -16.26 -23.66 -16.12
CA ASP A 154 -17.42 -22.97 -16.68
C ASP A 154 -18.68 -23.39 -15.92
N VAL A 155 -19.45 -22.41 -15.42
CA VAL A 155 -20.67 -22.64 -14.64
C VAL A 155 -21.73 -23.39 -15.45
N ASN A 156 -21.93 -23.05 -16.71
CA ASN A 156 -22.93 -23.68 -17.59
C ASN A 156 -22.60 -25.16 -17.82
N THR A 157 -21.31 -25.52 -17.88
CA THR A 157 -20.92 -26.94 -17.97
C THR A 157 -20.96 -27.67 -16.62
N TYR A 158 -20.73 -26.95 -15.52
CA TYR A 158 -20.62 -27.54 -14.20
C TYR A 158 -21.97 -27.71 -13.49
N VAL A 159 -22.92 -26.78 -13.68
CA VAL A 159 -24.25 -26.82 -13.05
C VAL A 159 -25.38 -27.21 -14.02
N GLY A 160 -25.17 -27.09 -15.33
CA GLY A 160 -26.14 -27.46 -16.37
C GLY A 160 -27.04 -26.33 -16.83
#